data_AF-A0A0Q5W053-F1
#
_entry.id   AF-A0A0Q5W053-F1
#
_cell.length_a   1.000
_cell.length_b   1.000
_cell.length_c   1.000
_cell.angle_alpha   90.00
_cell.angle_beta   90.00
_cell.angle_gamma   90.00
#
_symmetry.space_group_name_H-M   'P 1'
#
loop_
_entity.id
_entity.type
_entity.pdbx_description
1 polymer ?
#
loop_
_entity_poly.entity_id
_entity_poly.type
_entity_poly.pdbx_seq_one_letter_code
_entity_poly.pdbx_strand_id
1 'polypeptide(L)'
;MDGEGSPVPASALDAHLAGCPACTGWLAAAGLVTRRARLAPAPAVPDLTAAVLGALPARLPGAAAAARSRLVTTALRLLLLAVGVAQVGLATPSLVFGEGAMSAPVHMAHETGAWNLGLAVAFLACAAAPRLAAGALPFLATFTGVLTVMTVTDLGAGHVTADRATGHLLLLAGLVVTAVLAWRGRRRRAVGAGFRVLA
;
A
#
# COMPACT_ATOMS: atom_id res chain seq x y z
N MET A 1 21.94 -23.99 -22.41
CA MET A 1 20.96 -23.17 -23.18
C MET A 1 20.10 -24.01 -24.13
N ASP A 2 20.55 -25.20 -24.47
CA ASP A 2 19.91 -26.24 -25.28
C ASP A 2 19.35 -27.40 -24.45
N GLY A 3 19.81 -27.54 -23.20
CA GLY A 3 19.50 -28.66 -22.31
C GLY A 3 20.59 -29.72 -22.30
N GLU A 4 21.68 -29.50 -23.05
CA GLU A 4 22.84 -30.37 -23.02
C GLU A 4 23.65 -30.12 -21.74
N GLY A 5 24.22 -31.20 -21.21
CA GLY A 5 25.02 -31.13 -19.99
C GLY A 5 26.25 -30.24 -20.20
N SER A 6 26.47 -29.31 -19.27
CA SER A 6 27.69 -28.50 -19.25
C SER A 6 28.85 -29.33 -18.69
N PRO A 7 30.04 -29.32 -19.34
CA PRO A 7 31.24 -29.92 -18.77
C PRO A 7 31.75 -29.15 -17.54
N VAL A 8 31.26 -27.93 -17.32
CA VAL A 8 31.59 -27.09 -16.17
C VAL A 8 30.47 -27.17 -15.13
N PRO A 9 30.78 -27.30 -13.82
CA PRO A 9 29.78 -27.24 -12.75
C PRO A 9 28.97 -25.94 -12.77
N ALA A 10 27.66 -26.03 -12.50
CA ALA A 10 26.76 -24.88 -12.50
C ALA A 10 27.23 -23.75 -11.56
N SER A 11 27.73 -24.09 -10.38
CA SER A 11 28.23 -23.12 -9.39
C SER A 11 29.43 -22.31 -9.89
N ALA A 12 30.33 -22.93 -10.67
CA ALA A 12 31.49 -22.26 -11.23
C ALA A 12 31.09 -21.31 -12.38
N LEU A 13 30.10 -21.71 -13.18
CA LEU A 13 29.52 -20.88 -14.22
C LEU A 13 28.80 -19.66 -13.61
N ASP A 14 27.99 -19.87 -12.57
CA ASP A 14 27.26 -18.81 -11.88
C ASP A 14 28.22 -17.76 -11.26
N ALA A 15 29.29 -18.23 -10.62
CA ALA A 15 30.32 -17.36 -10.07
C ALA A 15 30.99 -16.49 -11.14
N HIS A 16 31.25 -17.05 -12.33
CA HIS A 16 31.83 -16.31 -13.44
C HIS A 16 30.86 -15.27 -14.01
N LEU A 17 29.59 -15.63 -14.21
CA LEU A 17 28.56 -14.73 -14.72
C LEU A 17 28.29 -13.56 -13.77
N ALA A 18 28.45 -13.76 -12.46
CA ALA A 18 28.38 -12.66 -11.49
C ALA A 18 29.49 -11.61 -11.67
N GLY A 19 30.66 -11.99 -12.20
CA GLY A 19 31.82 -11.12 -12.35
C GLY A 19 32.12 -10.62 -13.76
N CYS A 20 31.47 -11.14 -14.80
CA CYS A 20 31.81 -10.88 -16.20
C CYS A 20 30.63 -10.29 -17.00
N PRO A 21 30.59 -8.95 -17.21
CA PRO A 21 29.54 -8.29 -17.99
C PRO A 21 29.47 -8.73 -19.46
N ALA A 22 30.62 -9.09 -20.04
CA ALA A 22 30.67 -9.55 -21.42
C ALA A 22 29.97 -10.90 -21.59
N CYS A 23 30.20 -11.84 -20.67
CA CYS A 23 29.57 -13.17 -20.71
C CYS A 23 28.08 -13.12 -20.38
N THR A 24 27.65 -12.24 -19.47
CA THR A 24 26.20 -12.03 -19.23
C THR A 24 25.51 -11.39 -20.44
N GLY A 25 26.16 -10.43 -21.10
CA GLY A 25 25.68 -9.86 -22.36
C GLY A 25 25.56 -10.90 -23.47
N TRP A 26 26.58 -11.73 -23.65
CA TRP A 26 26.56 -12.83 -24.61
C TRP A 26 25.45 -13.84 -24.31
N LEU A 27 25.30 -14.26 -23.04
CA LEU A 27 24.28 -15.22 -22.61
C LEU A 27 22.87 -14.69 -22.90
N ALA A 28 22.62 -13.40 -22.65
CA ALA A 28 21.35 -12.77 -22.97
C ALA A 28 21.06 -12.74 -24.48
N ALA A 29 22.08 -12.40 -25.30
CA ALA A 29 21.96 -12.39 -26.75
C ALA A 29 21.71 -13.79 -27.32
N ALA A 30 22.47 -14.80 -26.86
CA ALA A 30 22.28 -16.19 -27.23
C ALA A 30 20.89 -16.69 -26.83
N GLY A 31 20.42 -16.38 -25.62
CA GLY A 31 19.06 -16.71 -25.17
C GLY A 31 17.95 -16.11 -26.03
N LEU A 32 18.17 -14.91 -26.59
CA LEU A 32 17.23 -14.30 -27.55
C LEU A 32 17.21 -15.04 -28.89
N VAL A 33 18.39 -15.43 -29.41
CA VAL A 33 18.50 -16.21 -30.65
C VAL A 33 17.85 -17.58 -30.48
N THR A 34 18.17 -18.30 -29.40
CA THR A 34 17.57 -19.61 -29.11
C THR A 34 16.05 -19.52 -28.98
N ARG A 35 15.51 -18.48 -28.31
CA ARG A 35 14.06 -18.26 -28.24
C ARG A 35 13.46 -18.08 -29.64
N ARG A 36 14.03 -17.19 -30.46
CA ARG A 36 13.52 -16.94 -31.82
C ARG A 36 13.60 -18.19 -32.70
N ALA A 37 14.69 -18.94 -32.61
CA ALA A 37 14.87 -20.18 -33.36
C ALA A 37 13.90 -21.29 -32.92
N ARG A 38 13.47 -21.29 -31.66
CA ARG A 38 12.51 -22.25 -31.09
C ARG A 38 11.06 -21.79 -31.14
N LEU A 39 10.78 -20.59 -31.67
CA LEU A 39 9.40 -20.15 -31.92
C LEU A 39 8.84 -20.98 -33.08
N ALA A 40 8.18 -22.07 -32.74
CA ALA A 40 7.33 -22.83 -33.62
C ALA A 40 5.85 -22.57 -33.23
N PRO A 41 4.91 -22.69 -34.18
CA PRO A 41 3.49 -22.79 -33.83
C PRO A 41 3.30 -23.85 -32.74
N ALA A 42 2.63 -23.48 -31.66
CA ALA A 42 2.37 -24.42 -30.59
C ALA A 42 1.53 -25.59 -31.16
N PRO A 43 1.96 -26.85 -31.00
CA PRO A 43 1.12 -27.97 -31.36
C PRO A 43 -0.19 -27.91 -30.57
N ALA A 44 -1.27 -28.48 -31.10
CA ALA A 44 -2.52 -28.57 -30.36
C ALA A 44 -2.29 -29.40 -29.09
N VAL A 45 -2.23 -28.73 -27.93
CA VAL A 45 -2.03 -29.36 -26.63
C VAL A 45 -3.42 -29.60 -26.02
N PRO A 46 -3.73 -30.82 -25.53
CA PRO A 46 -4.96 -31.05 -24.79
C PRO A 46 -5.04 -30.15 -23.55
N ASP A 47 -6.26 -29.85 -23.09
CA ASP A 47 -6.45 -29.05 -21.88
C ASP A 47 -5.89 -29.80 -20.65
N LEU A 48 -4.72 -29.37 -20.19
CA LEU A 48 -4.06 -29.94 -19.02
C LEU A 48 -4.49 -29.25 -17.72
N THR A 49 -5.46 -28.33 -17.74
CA THR A 49 -5.84 -27.54 -16.56
C THR A 49 -6.20 -28.43 -15.37
N ALA A 50 -7.02 -29.48 -15.57
CA ALA A 50 -7.39 -30.41 -14.50
C ALA A 50 -6.20 -31.23 -13.99
N ALA A 51 -5.31 -31.69 -14.88
CA ALA A 51 -4.12 -32.45 -14.51
C ALA A 51 -3.11 -31.60 -13.72
N VAL A 52 -2.90 -30.35 -14.14
CA VAL A 52 -2.03 -29.39 -13.45
C VAL A 52 -2.62 -28.99 -12.09
N LEU A 53 -3.92 -28.70 -12.03
CA LEU A 53 -4.61 -28.39 -10.77
C LEU A 53 -4.65 -29.59 -9.81
N GLY A 54 -4.76 -30.81 -10.34
CA GLY A 54 -4.70 -32.05 -9.55
C GLY A 54 -3.30 -32.40 -9.04
N ALA A 55 -2.24 -31.96 -9.74
CA ALA A 55 -0.85 -32.17 -9.33
C ALA A 55 -0.36 -31.13 -8.29
N LEU A 56 -1.11 -30.06 -8.07
CA LEU A 56 -0.78 -29.05 -7.07
C LEU A 56 -0.97 -29.61 -5.65
N PRO A 57 -0.06 -29.31 -4.70
CA PRO A 57 -0.27 -29.68 -3.31
C PRO A 57 -1.54 -29.01 -2.76
N ALA A 58 -2.27 -29.72 -1.90
CA ALA A 58 -3.50 -29.23 -1.25
C ALA A 58 -3.32 -27.88 -0.53
N ARG A 59 -2.08 -27.52 -0.17
CA ARG A 59 -1.71 -26.18 0.30
C ARG A 59 -0.48 -25.70 -0.44
N LEU A 60 -0.63 -24.60 -1.18
CA LEU A 60 0.48 -23.90 -1.79
C LEU A 60 1.40 -23.28 -0.73
N PRO A 61 2.73 -23.36 -0.88
CA PRO A 61 3.67 -22.63 -0.05
C PRO A 61 3.33 -21.13 -0.06
N GLY A 62 3.14 -20.54 1.12
CA GLY A 62 2.80 -19.11 1.25
C GLY A 62 1.32 -18.75 1.12
N ALA A 63 0.41 -19.70 0.85
CA ALA A 63 -1.04 -19.42 0.78
C ALA A 63 -1.59 -18.82 2.09
N ALA A 64 -1.18 -19.37 3.24
CA ALA A 64 -1.57 -18.85 4.55
C ALA A 64 -1.01 -17.43 4.80
N ALA A 65 0.22 -17.15 4.35
CA ALA A 65 0.82 -15.82 4.46
C ALA A 65 0.10 -14.81 3.56
N ALA A 66 -0.28 -15.20 2.35
CA ALA A 66 -1.08 -14.40 1.44
C ALA A 66 -2.48 -14.12 2.00
N ALA A 67 -3.15 -15.12 2.56
CA ALA A 67 -4.46 -14.98 3.21
C ALA A 67 -4.38 -14.01 4.41
N ARG A 68 -3.41 -14.21 5.31
CA ARG A 68 -3.16 -13.30 6.43
C ARG A 68 -2.87 -11.87 5.96
N SER A 69 -2.08 -11.72 4.89
CA SER A 69 -1.77 -10.41 4.32
C SER A 69 -3.00 -9.71 3.76
N ARG A 70 -3.92 -10.45 3.13
CA ARG A 70 -5.23 -9.94 2.65
C ARG A 70 -6.12 -9.55 3.82
N LEU A 71 -6.26 -10.41 4.83
CA LEU A 71 -7.04 -10.13 6.04
C LEU A 71 -6.58 -8.85 6.74
N VAL A 72 -5.27 -8.69 6.97
CA VAL A 72 -4.71 -7.48 7.57
C VAL A 72 -5.00 -6.25 6.72
N THR A 73 -4.88 -6.34 5.39
CA THR A 73 -5.22 -5.21 4.52
C THR A 73 -6.71 -4.88 4.58
N THR A 74 -7.59 -5.87 4.61
CA THR A 74 -9.04 -5.65 4.77
C THR A 74 -9.35 -5.01 6.13
N ALA A 75 -8.76 -5.50 7.22
CA ALA A 75 -8.94 -4.92 8.55
C ALA A 75 -8.50 -3.45 8.60
N LEU A 76 -7.34 -3.12 8.02
CA LEU A 76 -6.87 -1.73 7.94
C LEU A 76 -7.82 -0.83 7.13
N ARG A 77 -8.41 -1.35 6.04
CA ARG A 77 -9.40 -0.61 5.24
C ARG A 77 -10.69 -0.38 6.01
N LEU A 78 -11.18 -1.39 6.72
CA LEU A 78 -12.39 -1.28 7.55
C LEU A 78 -12.16 -0.32 8.73
N LEU A 79 -10.98 -0.37 9.35
CA LEU A 79 -10.60 0.58 10.39
C LEU A 79 -10.56 2.02 9.84
N LEU A 80 -9.92 2.23 8.68
CA LEU A 80 -9.86 3.56 8.07
C LEU A 80 -11.24 4.05 7.59
N LEU A 81 -12.11 3.14 7.17
CA LEU A 81 -13.52 3.44 6.88
C LEU A 81 -14.23 3.93 8.14
N ALA A 82 -14.10 3.21 9.26
CA ALA A 82 -14.71 3.61 10.53
C ALA A 82 -14.20 4.97 11.01
N VAL A 83 -12.88 5.20 10.91
CA VAL A 83 -12.26 6.51 11.19
C VAL A 83 -12.85 7.61 10.31
N GLY A 84 -12.92 7.39 9.00
CA GLY A 84 -13.49 8.35 8.06
C GLY A 84 -14.96 8.67 8.36
N VAL A 85 -15.79 7.66 8.63
CA VAL A 85 -17.21 7.84 8.99
C VAL A 85 -17.35 8.62 10.30
N ALA A 86 -16.56 8.29 11.33
CA ALA A 86 -16.56 9.03 12.58
C ALA A 86 -16.13 10.50 12.37
N GLN A 87 -15.15 10.76 11.50
CA GLN A 87 -14.70 12.11 11.18
C GLN A 87 -15.78 12.92 10.43
N VAL A 88 -16.57 12.29 9.56
CA VAL A 88 -17.76 12.92 8.96
C VAL A 88 -18.75 13.32 10.07
N GLY A 89 -19.01 12.42 11.02
CA GLY A 89 -19.85 12.70 12.18
C GLY A 89 -19.39 13.94 12.95
N LEU A 90 -18.09 14.08 13.22
CA LEU A 90 -17.52 15.25 13.88
C LEU A 90 -17.58 16.53 13.05
N ALA A 91 -17.48 16.43 11.72
CA ALA A 91 -17.56 17.58 10.82
C ALA A 91 -18.99 18.14 10.69
N THR A 92 -20.00 17.28 10.86
CA THR A 92 -21.39 17.58 10.50
C THR A 92 -21.99 18.77 11.28
N PRO A 93 -21.86 18.88 12.62
CA PRO A 93 -22.45 20.00 13.35
C PRO A 93 -21.91 21.37 12.91
N SER A 94 -20.61 21.47 12.69
CA SER A 94 -19.97 22.71 12.21
C SER A 94 -20.39 23.07 10.78
N LEU A 95 -20.74 22.08 9.96
CA LEU A 95 -21.22 22.29 8.58
C LEU A 95 -22.70 22.66 8.51
N VAL A 96 -23.55 21.99 9.29
CA VAL A 96 -25.01 22.09 9.17
C VAL A 96 -25.58 23.17 10.06
N PHE A 97 -25.06 23.29 11.28
CA PHE A 97 -25.59 24.20 12.30
C PHE A 97 -24.66 25.38 12.56
N GLY A 98 -23.49 25.42 11.91
CA GLY A 98 -22.50 26.46 12.15
C GLY A 98 -21.95 26.45 13.58
N GLU A 99 -22.06 25.30 14.27
CA GLU A 99 -21.58 25.13 15.63
C GLU A 99 -20.05 25.16 15.65
N GLY A 100 -19.50 26.31 16.07
CA GLY A 100 -18.08 26.54 16.28
C GLY A 100 -17.65 26.41 17.74
N ALA A 101 -16.34 26.21 17.97
CA ALA A 101 -15.76 26.32 19.30
C ALA A 101 -15.94 27.73 19.87
N MET A 102 -16.25 27.87 21.17
CA MET A 102 -16.11 29.14 21.90
C MET A 102 -16.71 30.36 21.19
N SER A 103 -17.96 30.28 20.75
CA SER A 103 -18.63 31.36 20.00
C SER A 103 -17.91 31.81 18.72
N ALA A 104 -17.11 30.93 18.10
CA ALA A 104 -16.44 31.23 16.85
C ALA A 104 -17.46 31.70 15.80
N PRO A 105 -17.10 32.70 14.97
CA PRO A 105 -17.96 33.16 13.91
C PRO A 105 -18.42 31.98 13.04
N VAL A 106 -19.69 31.99 12.63
CA VAL A 106 -20.30 30.90 11.83
C VAL A 106 -19.48 30.57 10.56
N HIS A 107 -18.82 31.58 9.99
CA HIS A 107 -17.92 31.42 8.85
C HIS A 107 -16.73 30.50 9.17
N MET A 108 -16.09 30.71 10.32
CA MET A 108 -14.99 29.86 10.81
C MET A 108 -15.47 28.43 11.12
N ALA A 109 -16.71 28.28 11.61
CA ALA A 109 -17.29 26.96 11.83
C ALA A 109 -17.49 26.19 10.52
N HIS A 110 -18.07 26.84 9.49
CA HIS A 110 -18.22 26.23 8.17
C HIS A 110 -16.86 25.87 7.55
N GLU A 111 -15.87 26.77 7.63
CA GLU A 111 -14.53 26.51 7.13
C GLU A 111 -13.88 25.31 7.85
N THR A 112 -13.93 25.29 9.19
CA THR A 112 -13.43 24.18 10.00
C THR A 112 -14.12 22.86 9.66
N GLY A 113 -15.45 22.90 9.47
CA GLY A 113 -16.25 21.76 9.05
C GLY A 113 -15.84 21.24 7.67
N ALA A 114 -15.60 22.14 6.71
CA ALA A 114 -15.17 21.79 5.37
C ALA A 114 -13.78 21.12 5.36
N TRP A 115 -12.83 21.63 6.16
CA TRP A 115 -11.52 21.00 6.35
C TRP A 115 -11.65 19.59 6.94
N ASN A 116 -12.46 19.41 7.97
CA ASN A 116 -12.69 18.10 8.60
C ASN A 116 -13.36 17.11 7.64
N LEU A 117 -14.32 17.57 6.84
CA LEU A 117 -14.94 16.76 5.80
C LEU A 117 -13.93 16.34 4.72
N GLY A 118 -13.05 17.25 4.30
CA GLY A 118 -11.99 16.95 3.34
C GLY A 118 -11.04 15.83 3.84
N LEU A 119 -10.64 15.90 5.11
CA LEU A 119 -9.83 14.86 5.75
C LEU A 119 -10.58 13.53 5.84
N ALA A 120 -11.86 13.57 6.23
CA ALA A 120 -12.71 12.39 6.27
C ALA A 120 -12.81 11.72 4.89
N VAL A 121 -13.07 12.50 3.84
CA VAL A 121 -13.12 12.03 2.44
C VAL A 121 -11.77 11.44 2.02
N ALA A 122 -10.65 12.04 2.40
CA ALA A 122 -9.33 11.48 2.11
C ALA A 122 -9.12 10.09 2.76
N PHE A 123 -9.57 9.90 4.01
CA PHE A 123 -9.54 8.60 4.68
C PHE A 123 -10.45 7.58 3.98
N LEU A 124 -11.69 7.97 3.65
CA LEU A 124 -12.62 7.11 2.92
C LEU A 124 -12.08 6.72 1.54
N ALA A 125 -11.45 7.65 0.81
CA ALA A 125 -10.82 7.40 -0.47
C ALA A 125 -9.64 6.42 -0.34
N CYS A 126 -8.81 6.56 0.70
CA CYS A 126 -7.72 5.62 0.98
C CYS A 126 -8.23 4.24 1.42
N ALA A 127 -9.35 4.17 2.14
CA ALA A 127 -10.02 2.93 2.50
C ALA A 127 -10.57 2.22 1.25
N ALA A 128 -11.22 2.95 0.35
CA ALA A 128 -11.75 2.44 -0.91
C ALA A 128 -10.62 2.02 -1.87
N ALA A 129 -9.62 2.88 -2.05
CA ALA A 129 -8.50 2.70 -2.95
C ALA A 129 -7.14 2.90 -2.23
N PRO A 130 -6.60 1.84 -1.58
CA PRO A 130 -5.34 1.92 -0.81
C PRO A 130 -4.12 2.41 -1.59
N ARG A 131 -4.17 2.39 -2.93
CA ARG A 131 -3.13 2.96 -3.79
C ARG A 131 -2.95 4.48 -3.60
N LEU A 132 -3.98 5.18 -3.12
CA LEU A 132 -3.96 6.63 -2.87
C LEU A 132 -3.21 6.99 -1.58
N ALA A 133 -3.07 6.04 -0.64
CA ALA A 133 -2.52 6.29 0.69
C ALA A 133 -1.14 6.96 0.66
N ALA A 134 -0.24 6.49 -0.21
CA ALA A 134 1.10 7.07 -0.31
C ALA A 134 1.10 8.53 -0.80
N GLY A 135 0.17 8.88 -1.69
CA GLY A 135 0.03 10.25 -2.20
C GLY A 135 -0.67 11.19 -1.20
N ALA A 136 -1.51 10.66 -0.32
CA ALA A 136 -2.18 11.44 0.72
C ALA A 136 -1.26 11.79 1.90
N LEU A 137 -0.18 11.03 2.12
CA LEU A 137 0.68 11.17 3.30
C LEU A 137 1.33 12.55 3.49
N PRO A 138 1.89 13.23 2.47
CA PRO A 138 2.51 14.53 2.68
C PRO A 138 1.53 15.53 3.28
N PHE A 139 0.32 15.62 2.71
CA PHE A 139 -0.73 16.50 3.22
C PHE A 139 -1.20 16.08 4.63
N LEU A 140 -1.58 14.80 4.81
CA LEU A 140 -2.11 14.31 6.08
C LEU A 140 -1.09 14.44 7.22
N ALA A 141 0.19 14.14 6.96
CA ALA A 141 1.25 14.22 7.95
C ALA A 141 1.54 15.67 8.34
N THR A 142 1.65 16.58 7.37
CA THR A 142 1.86 18.00 7.65
C THR A 142 0.69 18.60 8.41
N PHE A 143 -0.54 18.39 7.94
CA PHE A 143 -1.75 18.90 8.59
C PHE A 143 -1.86 18.39 10.04
N THR A 144 -1.74 17.07 10.24
CA THR A 144 -1.84 16.46 11.56
C THR A 144 -0.70 16.89 12.48
N GLY A 145 0.53 17.00 11.96
CA GLY A 145 1.70 17.42 12.72
C GLY A 145 1.56 18.85 13.25
N VAL A 146 1.22 19.80 12.37
CA VAL A 146 0.99 21.20 12.76
C VAL A 146 -0.18 21.28 13.76
N LEU A 147 -1.30 20.61 13.49
CA LEU A 147 -2.45 20.63 14.39
C LEU A 147 -2.12 20.04 15.77
N THR A 148 -1.30 19.00 15.82
CA THR A 148 -0.85 18.39 17.08
C THR A 148 -0.03 19.39 17.90
N VAL A 149 0.92 20.09 17.26
CA VAL A 149 1.72 21.13 17.95
C VAL A 149 0.81 22.21 18.50
N MET A 150 -0.10 22.76 17.69
CA MET A 150 -1.05 23.79 18.12
C MET A 150 -1.95 23.33 19.26
N THR A 151 -2.49 22.11 19.17
CA THR A 151 -3.36 21.55 20.21
C THR A 151 -2.60 21.40 21.54
N VAL A 152 -1.34 20.95 21.51
CA VAL A 152 -0.52 20.80 22.72
C VAL A 152 -0.20 22.17 23.31
N THR A 153 0.15 23.17 22.49
CA THR A 153 0.41 24.53 22.98
C THR A 153 -0.84 25.16 23.60
N ASP A 154 -1.99 25.01 22.96
CA ASP A 154 -3.26 25.57 23.44
C ASP A 154 -3.76 24.87 24.70
N LEU A 155 -3.55 23.56 24.82
CA LEU A 155 -3.87 22.80 26.03
C LEU A 155 -2.97 23.23 27.20
N GLY A 156 -1.68 23.43 26.95
CA GLY A 156 -0.73 23.94 27.95
C GLY A 156 -1.04 25.37 28.41
N ALA A 157 -1.58 26.20 27.51
CA ALA A 157 -2.04 27.56 27.81
C ALA A 157 -3.45 27.63 28.42
N GLY A 158 -4.19 26.51 28.47
CA GLY A 158 -5.57 26.47 28.97
C GLY A 158 -6.61 27.06 28.01
N HIS A 159 -6.26 27.28 26.74
CA HIS A 159 -7.17 27.79 25.70
C HIS A 159 -8.16 26.72 25.21
N VAL A 160 -7.79 25.44 25.32
CA VAL A 160 -8.59 24.31 24.88
C VAL A 160 -8.71 23.28 26.01
N THR A 161 -9.88 22.66 26.13
CA THR A 161 -10.15 21.61 27.11
C THR A 161 -9.66 20.25 26.61
N ALA A 162 -9.31 19.36 27.54
CA ALA A 162 -8.78 18.03 27.21
C ALA A 162 -9.80 17.15 26.45
N ASP A 163 -11.09 17.25 26.77
CA ASP A 163 -12.16 16.55 26.04
C ASP A 163 -12.18 16.96 24.56
N ARG A 164 -12.01 18.26 24.28
CA ARG A 164 -11.98 18.77 22.91
C ARG A 164 -10.75 18.30 22.14
N ALA A 165 -9.61 18.20 22.82
CA ALA A 165 -8.40 17.64 22.23
C ALA A 165 -8.56 16.17 21.82
N THR A 166 -9.43 15.39 22.48
CA THR A 166 -9.65 13.98 22.12
C THR A 166 -10.20 13.78 20.71
N GLY A 167 -10.91 14.76 20.15
CA GLY A 167 -11.38 14.73 18.76
C GLY A 167 -10.25 14.61 17.73
N HIS A 168 -9.05 15.13 18.06
CA HIS A 168 -7.87 15.05 17.19
C HIS A 168 -7.21 13.67 17.18
N LEU A 169 -7.53 12.80 18.15
CA LEU A 169 -7.01 11.42 18.19
C LEU A 169 -7.49 10.61 16.98
N LEU A 170 -8.68 10.93 16.46
CA LEU A 170 -9.23 10.28 15.28
C LEU A 170 -8.40 10.59 14.03
N LEU A 171 -7.94 11.84 13.89
CA LEU A 171 -7.06 12.27 12.82
C LEU A 171 -5.69 11.56 12.90
N LEU A 172 -5.11 11.48 14.10
CA LEU A 172 -3.86 10.76 14.35
C LEU A 172 -4.00 9.26 14.00
N ALA A 173 -5.10 8.63 14.40
CA ALA A 173 -5.39 7.25 14.03
C ALA A 173 -5.51 7.06 12.51
N GLY A 174 -6.23 7.95 11.83
CA GLY A 174 -6.35 7.96 10.37
C GLY A 174 -5.02 8.10 9.65
N LEU A 175 -4.14 9.00 10.13
CA LEU A 175 -2.78 9.16 9.62
C LEU A 175 -1.97 7.87 9.76
N VAL A 176 -1.96 7.26 10.95
CA VAL A 176 -1.20 6.04 11.23
C VAL A 176 -1.67 4.89 10.34
N VAL A 177 -2.98 4.66 10.25
CA VAL A 177 -3.54 3.60 9.41
C VAL A 177 -3.23 3.82 7.93
N THR A 178 -3.31 5.07 7.46
CA THR A 178 -2.94 5.45 6.08
C THR A 178 -1.45 5.18 5.82
N ALA A 179 -0.57 5.53 6.77
CA ALA A 179 0.87 5.27 6.66
C ALA A 179 1.19 3.77 6.59
N VAL A 180 0.52 2.96 7.43
CA VAL A 180 0.65 1.50 7.40
C VAL A 180 0.17 0.92 6.06
N LEU A 181 -0.96 1.39 5.52
CA LEU A 181 -1.44 0.98 4.19
C LEU A 181 -0.43 1.31 3.09
N ALA A 182 0.10 2.53 3.09
CA ALA A 182 1.11 2.97 2.12
C ALA A 182 2.38 2.11 2.19
N TRP A 183 2.90 1.85 3.39
CA TRP A 183 4.09 1.01 3.61
C TRP A 183 3.87 -0.43 3.14
N ARG A 184 2.72 -1.04 3.45
CA ARG A 184 2.37 -2.39 2.97
C ARG A 184 2.27 -2.44 1.45
N GLY A 185 1.72 -1.39 0.83
CA GLY A 185 1.65 -1.25 -0.63
C GLY A 185 3.03 -1.23 -1.29
N ARG A 186 3.99 -0.48 -0.72
CA ARG A 186 5.38 -0.45 -1.22
C ARG A 186 6.07 -1.81 -1.10
N ARG A 187 5.94 -2.51 0.02
CA ARG A 187 6.54 -3.84 0.21
C ARG A 187 6.05 -4.87 -0.81
N ARG A 188 4.76 -4.87 -1.15
CA ARG A 188 4.21 -5.79 -2.17
C ARG A 188 4.79 -5.53 -3.56
N ARG A 189 4.98 -4.27 -3.95
CA ARG A 189 5.59 -3.91 -5.24
C ARG A 189 7.06 -4.35 -5.31
N ALA A 190 7.83 -4.19 -4.24
CA ALA A 190 9.23 -4.62 -4.17
C ALA A 190 9.39 -6.14 -4.31
N VAL A 191 8.56 -6.93 -3.63
CA VAL A 191 8.58 -8.41 -3.74
C VAL A 191 8.20 -8.86 -5.17
N GLY A 192 7.21 -8.23 -5.78
CA GLY A 192 6.80 -8.54 -7.16
C GLY A 192 7.86 -8.19 -8.21
N ALA A 193 8.66 -7.14 -7.98
CA ALA A 193 9.77 -6.78 -8.85
C ALA A 193 10.94 -7.77 -8.75
N GLY A 194 11.29 -8.22 -7.53
CA GLY A 194 12.35 -9.22 -7.33
C GLY A 194 12.07 -10.57 -7.99
N PHE A 195 10.81 -11.01 -7.99
CA PHE A 195 10.42 -12.25 -8.68
C PHE A 195 10.54 -12.17 -10.21
N ARG A 196 10.34 -10.98 -10.80
CA ARG A 196 10.47 -10.78 -12.27
C ARG A 196 11.92 -10.67 -12.76
N VAL A 197 12.88 -10.38 -11.89
CA VAL A 197 14.30 -10.32 -12.26
C VAL A 197 14.97 -11.70 -12.19
N LEU A 198 14.36 -12.63 -11.44
CA LEU A 198 14.85 -14.00 -11.27
C LEU A 198 14.17 -15.03 -12.19
N ALA A 199 13.23 -14.61 -13.03
CA ALA A 199 12.50 -15.44 -13.98
C ALA A 199 12.77 -14.97 -15.42
#